data_AF-A0A3L7YQA0-F1
#
_entry.id   AF-A0A3L7YQA0-F1
#
_cell.length_a   1.000
_cell.length_b   1.000
_cell.length_c   1.000
_cell.angle_alpha   90.00
_cell.angle_beta   90.00
_cell.angle_gamma   90.00
#
_symmetry.space_group_name_H-M   'P 1'
#
loop_
_entity.id
_entity.type
_entity.pdbx_description
1 polymer ?
#
loop_
_entity_poly.entity_id
_entity_poly.type
_entity_poly.pdbx_seq_one_letter_code
_entity_poly.pdbx_strand_id
1 'polypeptide(L)' 'MGALFVQIAYIGASAAFILGLRGLTKPDTARRGMQLAAFGMLLAIIGTLLNHEIVSYEFIIIGLVVGSAIGLP' A
#
# COMPACT_ATOMS: atom_id res chain seq x y z
N MET A 1 -10.31 13.65 -14.21
CA MET A 1 -9.33 14.02 -13.16
C MET A 1 -8.97 12.86 -12.23
N GLY A 2 -9.91 12.01 -11.78
CA GLY A 2 -9.60 10.87 -10.88
C GLY A 2 -8.60 9.84 -11.44
N ALA A 3 -8.72 9.47 -12.73
CA ALA A 3 -7.89 8.45 -13.35
C ALA A 3 -6.37 8.78 -13.38
N LEU A 4 -6.00 10.05 -13.60
CA LEU A 4 -4.60 10.49 -13.58
C LEU A 4 -4.00 10.39 -12.17
N PHE A 5 -4.78 10.74 -11.16
CA PHE A 5 -4.33 10.66 -9.77
C PHE A 5 -4.06 9.21 -9.34
N VAL A 6 -4.95 8.30 -9.75
CA VAL A 6 -4.83 6.86 -9.52
C VAL A 6 -3.60 6.29 -10.25
N GLN A 7 -3.38 6.66 -11.51
CA GLN A 7 -2.20 6.22 -12.28
C GLN A 7 -0.89 6.69 -11.65
N ILE A 8 -0.80 7.95 -11.22
CA ILE A 8 0.39 8.48 -10.53
C ILE A 8 0.61 7.76 -9.20
N ALA A 9 -0.46 7.51 -8.43
CA ALA A 9 -0.38 6.76 -7.18
C ALA A 9 0.12 5.32 -7.40
N TYR A 10 -0.34 4.64 -8.45
CA TYR A 10 0.16 3.31 -8.80
C TYR A 10 1.65 3.30 -9.15
N ILE A 11 2.10 4.25 -9.98
CA ILE A 11 3.53 4.35 -10.34
C ILE A 11 4.38 4.65 -9.09
N GLY A 12 3.92 5.56 -8.23
CA GLY A 12 4.58 5.88 -6.96
C GLY A 12 4.66 4.67 -6.02
N ALA A 13 3.57 3.92 -5.89
CA ALA A 13 3.52 2.70 -5.10
C ALA A 13 4.47 1.61 -5.64
N SER A 14 4.48 1.39 -6.96
CA SER A 14 5.39 0.43 -7.60
C SER A 14 6.86 0.81 -7.35
N ALA A 15 7.22 2.09 -7.47
CA ALA A 15 8.56 2.56 -7.18
C ALA A 15 8.95 2.36 -5.70
N ALA A 16 8.04 2.67 -4.77
CA ALA A 16 8.26 2.45 -3.34
C ALA A 16 8.47 0.96 -2.99
N PHE A 17 7.71 0.06 -3.63
CA PHE A 17 7.89 -1.39 -3.47
C PHE A 17 9.24 -1.87 -4.00
N ILE A 18 9.67 -1.39 -5.17
CA ILE A 18 10.99 -1.74 -5.74
C ILE A 18 12.12 -1.32 -4.79
N LEU A 19 12.04 -0.09 -4.25
CA LEU A 19 13.03 0.41 -3.30
C LEU A 19 12.99 -0.34 -1.97
N GLY A 20 11.80 -0.68 -1.47
CA GLY A 20 11.62 -1.49 -0.28
C GLY A 20 12.24 -2.88 -0.41
N LEU A 21 11.95 -3.59 -1.50
CA LEU A 21 12.52 -4.90 -1.82
C LEU A 21 14.05 -4.86 -1.93
N ARG A 22 14.60 -3.81 -2.56
CA ARG A 22 16.05 -3.58 -2.62
C ARG A 22 16.67 -3.38 -1.23
N GLY A 23 15.94 -2.72 -0.31
CA GLY A 23 16.39 -2.52 1.07
C GLY A 23 16.47 -3.82 1.88
N LEU A 24 15.67 -4.83 1.54
CA LEU A 24 15.67 -6.15 2.18
C LEU A 24 16.89 -7.01 1.81
N THR A 25 17.61 -6.67 0.74
CA THR A 25 18.78 -7.44 0.26
C THR A 25 19.99 -7.32 1.19
N LYS A 26 20.05 -6.30 2.05
CA LYS A 26 21.11 -6.13 3.06
C LYS A 26 20.51 -6.10 4.48
N PRO A 27 20.99 -6.93 5.43
CA PRO A 27 20.47 -6.99 6.80
C PRO A 27 20.45 -5.63 7.49
N ASP A 28 21.50 -4.83 7.30
CA ASP A 28 21.67 -3.51 7.91
C ASP A 28 20.60 -2.51 7.47
N THR A 29 20.08 -2.65 6.24
CA THR A 29 19.03 -1.78 5.68
C THR A 29 17.65 -2.42 5.67
N ALA A 30 17.53 -3.71 6.00
CA ALA A 30 16.30 -4.47 5.85
C ALA A 30 15.14 -3.86 6.65
N ARG A 31 15.40 -3.38 7.87
CA ARG A 31 14.36 -2.75 8.70
C ARG A 31 13.84 -1.44 8.10
N ARG A 32 14.74 -0.61 7.56
CA ARG A 32 14.37 0.63 6.87
C ARG A 32 13.67 0.37 5.54
N GLY A 33 14.13 -0.64 4.78
CA GLY A 33 13.50 -1.07 3.53
C GLY A 33 12.07 -1.56 3.75
N MET A 34 11.85 -2.36 4.81
CA MET A 34 10.51 -2.79 5.18
C MET A 34 9.61 -1.63 5.61
N GLN A 35 10.10 -0.69 6.42
CA GLN A 35 9.31 0.50 6.78
C GLN A 35 8.90 1.33 5.55
N LEU A 36 9.80 1.44 4.56
CA LEU A 36 9.53 2.15 3.31
C LEU A 36 8.48 1.43 2.46
N ALA A 37 8.54 0.10 2.38
CA ALA A 37 7.52 -0.71 1.72
C ALA A 37 6.16 -0.66 2.44
N ALA A 38 6.13 -0.69 3.78
CA ALA A 38 4.89 -0.54 4.55
C ALA A 38 4.25 0.83 4.32
N PHE A 39 5.05 1.90 4.28
CA PHE A 39 4.57 3.24 3.95
C PHE A 39 4.04 3.32 2.51
N GLY A 40 4.74 2.69 1.55
CA GLY A 40 4.26 2.58 0.17
C GLY A 40 2.93 1.84 0.05
N MET A 41 2.74 0.77 0.82
CA MET A 41 1.48 0.02 0.86
C MET A 41 0.34 0.88 1.45
N LEU A 42 0.60 1.66 2.51
CA LEU A 42 -0.38 2.55 3.11
C LEU A 42 -0.83 3.66 2.14
N LEU A 43 0.11 4.26 1.41
CA LEU A 43 -0.22 5.24 0.37
C LEU A 43 -1.06 4.63 -0.77
N ALA A 44 -0.77 3.39 -1.17
CA ALA A 44 -1.55 2.69 -2.19
C ALA A 44 -3.00 2.43 -1.75
N ILE A 45 -3.21 2.03 -0.49
CA ILE A 45 -4.55 1.83 0.09
C ILE A 45 -5.34 3.15 0.08
N ILE A 46 -4.73 4.26 0.54
CA ILE A 46 -5.38 5.58 0.55
C ILE A 46 -5.70 6.05 -0.87
N GLY A 47 -4.75 5.89 -1.81
CA GLY A 47 -4.97 6.25 -3.22
C GLY A 47 -6.11 5.45 -3.85
N THR A 48 -6.24 4.17 -3.49
CA THR A 48 -7.35 3.33 -3.94
C THR A 48 -8.67 3.80 -3.36
N LEU A 49 -8.71 4.11 -2.05
CA LEU A 49 -9.90 4.62 -1.35
C LEU A 49 -10.42 5.96 -1.87
N LEU A 50 -9.56 6.78 -2.47
CA LEU A 50 -9.95 8.05 -3.10
C LEU A 50 -10.49 7.88 -4.53
N ASN A 51 -10.49 6.66 -5.08
CA ASN A 51 -11.03 6.37 -6.39
C ASN A 51 -12.58 6.37 -6.34
N HIS A 52 -13.20 7.22 -7.16
CA HIS A 52 -14.65 7.42 -7.23
C HIS A 52 -15.45 6.20 -7.75
N GLU A 53 -14.79 5.11 -8.18
CA GLU A 53 -15.44 3.84 -8.57
C GLU A 53 -15.71 2.88 -7.40
N ILE A 54 -15.44 3.28 -6.16
CA ILE A 54 -15.73 2.41 -5.01
C ILE A 54 -17.24 2.37 -4.74
N VAL A 55 -17.85 1.26 -5.18
CA VAL A 55 -19.31 1.01 -5.10
C VAL A 55 -19.76 0.67 -3.68
N SER A 56 -18.89 0.09 -2.83
CA SER A 56 -19.23 -0.20 -1.42
C SER A 56 -18.00 -0.20 -0.51
N TYR A 57 -17.92 0.83 0.33
CA TYR A 57 -16.88 0.96 1.36
C TYR A 57 -17.03 -0.06 2.50
N GLU A 58 -18.23 -0.62 2.66
CA GLU A 58 -18.57 -1.53 3.76
C GLU A 58 -17.77 -2.84 3.68
N PHE A 59 -17.70 -3.44 2.49
CA PHE A 59 -16.89 -4.65 2.26
C PHE A 59 -15.38 -4.40 2.39
N ILE A 60 -14.90 -3.21 2.00
CA ILE A 60 -13.48 -2.85 2.13
C ILE A 60 -13.09 -2.76 3.61
N ILE A 61 -13.91 -2.10 4.43
CA ILE A 61 -13.66 -1.98 5.88
C ILE A 61 -13.72 -3.35 6.54
N ILE A 62 -14.73 -4.17 6.24
CA ILE A 62 -14.84 -5.53 6.80
C ILE A 62 -13.62 -6.37 6.42
N GLY A 63 -13.22 -6.37 5.14
CA GLY A 63 -12.04 -7.08 4.67
C GLY A 63 -10.74 -6.59 5.32
N LEU A 64 -10.58 -5.28 5.49
CA LEU A 64 -9.43 -4.68 6.17
C LEU A 64 -9.35 -5.13 7.63
N VAL A 65 -10.47 -5.07 8.38
CA VAL A 65 -10.51 -5.45 9.80
C VAL A 65 -10.24 -6.93 9.98
N VAL A 66 -10.95 -7.80 9.24
CA VAL A 66 -10.79 -9.26 9.35
C VAL A 66 -9.39 -9.69 8.90
N GLY A 67 -8.91 -9.16 7.77
CA GLY A 67 -7.56 -9.46 7.27
C GLY A 67 -6.45 -9.00 8.22
N SER A 68 -6.59 -7.81 8.80
CA SER A 68 -5.62 -7.30 9.79
C SER A 68 -5.66 -8.10 11.09
N ALA A 69 -6.84 -8.51 11.56
CA ALA A 69 -7.00 -9.30 12.77
C ALA A 69 -6.41 -10.71 12.64
N ILE A 70 -6.52 -11.34 11.47
CA ILE A 70 -5.90 -12.65 11.19
C ILE A 70 -4.39 -12.52 10.95
N GLY A 71 -3.95 -11.42 10.35
CA GLY A 71 -2.54 -11.18 10.01
C GLY A 71 -1.67 -10.72 11.19
N LEU A 72 -2.28 -10.17 12.24
CA LEU A 72 -1.62 -9.95 13.53
C LEU A 72 -1.49 -11.32 14.22
N PRO A 73 -0.28 -11.88 14.38
CA PRO A 73 -0.07 -13.18 15.01
C PRO A 73 -0.55 -13.23 16.47
#